data_AF-A0A1D2UZY5-F1
#
_entry.id   AF-A0A1D2UZY5-F1
#
_cell.length_a   1.000
_cell.length_b   1.000
_cell.length_c   1.000
_cell.angle_alpha   90.00
_cell.angle_beta   90.00
_cell.angle_gamma   90.00
#
_symmetry.space_group_name_H-M   'P 1'
#
loop_
_entity.id
_entity.type
_entity.pdbx_description
1 polymer ?
#
loop_
_entity_poly.entity_id
_entity_poly.type
_entity_poly.pdbx_seq_one_letter_code
_entity_poly.pdbx_strand_id
1 'polypeptide(L)'
;MPVESVLWHVVSPPRVAATVSSALYLVVFLLDPLPFFVQIHGGLYYDLLFLVLILPVSLMYIFISRLLLNNPSPENVLFLRSRTLTVMQIGSVAYLVGFIV
;
A
#
# COMPACT_ATOMS: atom_id res chain seq x y z
N MET A 1 -30.38 15.87 12.15
CA MET A 1 -29.33 15.62 11.13
C MET A 1 -28.17 14.95 11.84
N PRO A 2 -27.67 13.79 11.39
CA PRO A 2 -26.59 13.09 12.09
C PRO A 2 -25.28 13.89 11.95
N VAL A 3 -24.59 14.13 13.06
CA VAL A 3 -23.35 14.94 13.14
C VAL A 3 -22.26 14.42 12.21
N GLU A 4 -22.28 13.11 11.90
CA GLU A 4 -21.36 12.47 10.95
C GLU A 4 -21.42 13.08 9.54
N SER A 5 -22.58 13.54 9.07
CA SER A 5 -22.69 14.09 7.70
C SER A 5 -21.98 15.43 7.53
N VAL A 6 -21.75 16.17 8.61
CA VAL A 6 -21.10 17.48 8.59
C VAL A 6 -19.58 17.34 8.56
N LEU A 7 -19.02 16.33 9.23
CA LEU A 7 -17.57 16.13 9.32
C LEU A 7 -16.92 15.82 7.96
N TRP A 8 -17.60 15.07 7.10
CA TRP A 8 -17.11 14.72 5.76
C TRP A 8 -16.89 15.93 4.84
N HIS A 9 -17.61 17.03 5.08
CA HIS A 9 -17.44 18.26 4.31
C HIS A 9 -16.27 19.13 4.80
N VAL A 10 -15.75 18.88 6.01
CA VAL A 10 -14.81 19.79 6.69
C VAL A 10 -13.35 19.35 6.57
N VAL A 11 -13.05 18.08 6.28
CA VAL A 11 -11.66 17.55 6.41
C VAL A 11 -10.89 17.40 5.09
N SER A 12 -11.53 17.24 3.94
CA SER A 12 -10.98 17.43 2.58
C SER A 12 -11.96 16.86 1.56
N PRO A 13 -12.01 17.35 0.31
CA PRO A 13 -12.81 16.72 -0.73
C PRO A 13 -12.37 15.25 -0.87
N PRO A 14 -13.29 14.28 -1.00
CA PRO A 14 -12.96 12.85 -1.12
C PRO A 14 -11.89 12.56 -2.19
N ARG A 15 -11.86 13.38 -3.25
CA ARG A 15 -10.85 13.31 -4.32
C ARG A 15 -9.45 13.72 -3.88
N VAL A 16 -9.31 14.72 -3.00
CA VAL A 16 -8.00 15.15 -2.48
C VAL A 16 -7.43 14.07 -1.58
N ALA A 17 -8.24 13.55 -0.64
CA ALA A 17 -7.84 12.44 0.22
C ALA A 17 -7.45 11.19 -0.58
N ALA A 18 -8.24 10.85 -1.61
CA ALA A 18 -7.92 9.76 -2.53
C ALA A 18 -6.59 10.00 -3.27
N THR A 19 -6.36 11.21 -3.77
CA THR A 19 -5.11 11.56 -4.47
C THR A 19 -3.89 11.46 -3.57
N VAL A 20 -3.97 12.01 -2.35
CA VAL A 20 -2.87 11.93 -1.38
C VAL A 20 -2.59 10.48 -0.98
N SER A 21 -3.63 9.70 -0.69
CA SER A 21 -3.49 8.28 -0.36
C SER A 21 -2.89 7.48 -1.51
N SER A 22 -3.33 7.74 -2.74
CA SER A 22 -2.78 7.13 -3.94
C SER A 22 -1.32 7.50 -4.19
N ALA A 23 -0.91 8.74 -3.90
CA ALA A 23 0.49 9.14 -3.95
C ALA A 23 1.33 8.38 -2.90
N LEU A 24 0.82 8.23 -1.68
CA LEU A 24 1.48 7.42 -0.65
C LEU A 24 1.64 5.95 -1.09
N TYR A 25 0.60 5.35 -1.69
CA TYR A 25 0.70 3.99 -2.21
C TYR A 25 1.73 3.83 -3.34
N LEU A 26 1.89 4.85 -4.20
CA LEU A 26 2.95 4.85 -5.20
C LEU A 26 4.34 4.95 -4.58
N VAL A 27 4.50 5.72 -3.50
CA VAL A 27 5.75 5.77 -2.74
C VAL A 27 6.06 4.40 -2.13
N VAL A 28 5.08 3.75 -1.50
CA VAL A 28 5.25 2.39 -0.93
C VAL A 28 5.63 1.38 -2.01
N PHE A 29 4.99 1.43 -3.19
CA PHE A 29 5.37 0.59 -4.32
C PHE A 29 6.85 0.70 -4.70
N LEU A 30 7.43 1.90 -4.63
CA LEU A 30 8.85 2.11 -4.92
C LEU A 30 9.77 1.70 -3.76
N LEU A 31 9.33 1.92 -2.52
CA LEU A 31 10.13 1.63 -1.33
C LEU A 31 10.18 0.14 -0.98
N ASP A 32 9.09 -0.61 -1.21
CA ASP A 32 9.00 -2.03 -0.85
C ASP A 32 10.11 -2.90 -1.45
N PRO A 33 10.45 -2.82 -2.75
CA PRO A 33 11.54 -3.61 -3.34
C PRO A 33 12.92 -2.96 -3.15
N LEU A 34 13.01 -1.77 -2.53
CA LEU A 34 14.28 -1.05 -2.38
C LEU A 34 15.40 -1.87 -1.71
N PRO A 35 15.15 -2.68 -0.67
CA PRO A 35 16.18 -3.51 -0.04
C PRO A 35 16.83 -4.54 -0.97
N PHE A 36 16.20 -4.87 -2.11
CA PHE A 36 16.82 -5.70 -3.13
C PHE A 36 17.98 -4.97 -3.83
N PHE A 37 17.85 -3.67 -4.05
CA PHE A 37 18.82 -2.84 -4.77
C PHE A 37 19.81 -2.13 -3.85
N VAL A 38 19.45 -1.92 -2.59
CA VAL A 38 20.26 -1.22 -1.59
C VAL A 38 20.63 -2.19 -0.48
N GLN A 39 21.92 -2.27 -0.17
CA GLN A 39 22.46 -3.19 0.81
C GLN A 39 22.11 -2.78 2.25
N ILE A 40 20.87 -3.06 2.66
CA ILE A 40 20.38 -2.88 4.03
C ILE A 40 20.62 -4.16 4.85
N HIS A 41 20.44 -5.33 4.22
CA HIS A 41 20.65 -6.64 4.84
C HIS A 41 21.07 -7.69 3.80
N GLY A 42 21.88 -8.67 4.21
CA GLY A 42 22.44 -9.69 3.30
C GLY A 42 21.37 -10.56 2.63
N GLY A 43 20.36 -11.02 3.37
CA GLY A 43 19.28 -11.86 2.83
C GLY A 43 18.22 -11.11 2.00
N LEU A 44 18.33 -9.79 1.89
CA LEU A 44 17.43 -8.99 1.03
C LEU A 44 18.15 -8.51 -0.24
N TYR A 45 19.45 -8.22 -0.13
CA TYR A 45 20.24 -7.61 -1.18
C TYR A 45 20.56 -8.60 -2.31
N TYR A 46 20.07 -8.31 -3.52
CA TYR A 46 20.12 -9.21 -4.67
C TYR A 46 19.51 -10.61 -4.44
N ASP A 47 18.69 -10.77 -3.39
CA ASP A 47 18.02 -12.03 -3.13
C ASP A 47 16.76 -12.18 -4.01
N LEU A 48 16.77 -13.18 -4.88
CA LEU A 48 15.69 -13.41 -5.84
C LEU A 48 14.41 -13.94 -5.16
N LEU A 49 14.53 -14.67 -4.05
CA LEU A 49 13.38 -15.15 -3.30
C LEU A 49 12.63 -13.95 -2.70
N PHE A 50 13.35 -13.03 -2.04
CA PHE A 50 12.79 -11.79 -1.54
C PHE A 50 12.13 -10.99 -2.65
N LEU A 51 12.80 -10.82 -3.80
CA LEU A 51 12.24 -10.08 -4.94
C LEU A 51 10.92 -10.69 -5.45
N VAL A 52 10.88 -12.00 -5.62
CA VAL A 52 9.67 -12.72 -6.08
C VAL A 52 8.52 -12.61 -5.09
N LEU A 53 8.82 -12.55 -3.78
CA LEU A 53 7.80 -12.39 -2.74
C LEU A 53 7.30 -10.95 -2.63
N ILE A 54 8.19 -9.95 -2.70
CA ILE A 54 7.84 -8.55 -2.47
C ILE A 54 7.25 -7.87 -3.71
N LEU A 55 7.63 -8.27 -4.93
CA LEU A 55 7.18 -7.63 -6.16
C LEU A 55 5.65 -7.73 -6.37
N PRO A 56 4.98 -8.88 -6.15
CA PRO A 56 3.52 -8.95 -6.21
C PRO A 56 2.83 -8.04 -5.18
N VAL A 57 3.41 -7.95 -3.97
CA VAL A 57 2.92 -7.07 -2.89
C VAL A 57 3.03 -5.61 -3.32
N SER A 58 4.18 -5.19 -3.84
CA SER A 58 4.40 -3.81 -4.27
C SER A 58 3.44 -3.43 -5.42
N LEU A 59 3.26 -4.32 -6.40
CA LEU A 59 2.33 -4.12 -7.52
C LEU A 59 0.88 -3.95 -7.05
N MET A 60 0.46 -4.62 -5.97
CA MET A 60 -0.88 -4.47 -5.42
C MET A 60 -1.19 -3.03 -4.98
N TYR A 61 -0.20 -2.25 -4.54
CA TYR A 61 -0.41 -0.84 -4.20
C TYR A 61 -0.75 0.02 -5.42
N ILE A 62 -0.25 -0.32 -6.62
CA ILE A 62 -0.68 0.34 -7.87
C ILE A 62 -2.15 0.05 -8.15
N PHE A 63 -2.58 -1.20 -7.98
CA PHE A 63 -3.99 -1.58 -8.18
C PHE A 63 -4.92 -0.89 -7.17
N ILE A 64 -4.53 -0.85 -5.89
CA ILE A 64 -5.28 -0.14 -4.85
C ILE A 64 -5.36 1.35 -5.17
N SER A 65 -4.25 1.97 -5.55
CA SER A 65 -4.17 3.38 -5.94
C SER A 65 -5.11 3.71 -7.11
N ARG A 66 -5.14 2.87 -8.15
CA ARG A 66 -6.06 3.04 -9.30
C ARG A 66 -7.53 2.91 -8.89
N LEU A 67 -7.87 1.89 -8.09
CA LEU A 67 -9.24 1.69 -7.61
C LEU A 67 -9.72 2.84 -6.73
N LEU A 68 -8.84 3.39 -5.90
CA LEU A 68 -9.16 4.51 -5.02
C LEU A 68 -9.43 5.80 -5.81
N LEU A 69 -8.61 6.09 -6.82
CA LEU A 69 -8.78 7.27 -7.69
C LEU A 69 -10.06 7.18 -8.53
N ASN A 70 -10.36 6.00 -9.05
CA ASN A 70 -11.52 5.79 -9.92
C ASN A 70 -12.85 5.87 -9.16
N ASN A 71 -12.90 5.42 -7.90
CA ASN A 71 -14.13 5.43 -7.10
C ASN A 71 -13.85 5.74 -5.62
N PRO A 72 -13.82 7.01 -5.20
CA PRO A 72 -13.56 7.39 -3.80
C PRO A 72 -14.82 7.29 -2.91
N SER A 73 -15.74 6.34 -3.17
CA SER A 73 -16.91 6.14 -2.32
C SER A 73 -16.55 5.53 -0.96
N PRO A 74 -17.31 5.81 0.12
CA PRO A 74 -17.03 5.26 1.45
C PRO A 74 -16.94 3.73 1.48
N GLU A 75 -17.83 3.05 0.75
CA GLU A 75 -17.85 1.59 0.64
C GLU A 75 -16.56 1.05 0.00
N ASN A 76 -16.11 1.68 -1.09
CA ASN A 76 -14.87 1.28 -1.76
C ASN A 76 -13.65 1.58 -0.88
N VAL A 77 -13.64 2.69 -0.15
CA VAL A 77 -12.55 3.03 0.79
C VAL A 77 -12.44 1.98 1.89
N LEU A 78 -13.55 1.53 2.48
CA LEU A 78 -13.54 0.49 3.51
C LEU A 78 -13.06 -0.85 2.94
N PHE A 79 -13.53 -1.22 1.75
CA PHE A 79 -13.06 -2.42 1.05
C PHE A 79 -11.55 -2.37 0.77
N LEU A 80 -11.06 -1.26 0.22
CA LEU A 80 -9.65 -1.06 -0.08
C LEU A 80 -8.79 -0.99 1.18
N ARG A 81 -9.30 -0.46 2.29
CA ARG A 81 -8.60 -0.46 3.59
C ARG A 81 -8.32 -1.89 4.06
N SER A 82 -9.33 -2.75 4.08
CA SER A 82 -9.16 -4.15 4.49
C SER A 82 -8.15 -4.86 3.59
N ARG A 83 -8.23 -4.63 2.26
CA ARG A 83 -7.30 -5.22 1.31
C ARG A 83 -5.86 -4.70 1.48
N THR A 84 -5.71 -3.40 1.76
CA THR A 84 -4.41 -2.78 2.05
C THR A 84 -3.78 -3.41 3.29
N LEU A 85 -4.56 -3.63 4.36
CA LEU A 85 -4.06 -4.31 5.56
C LEU A 85 -3.58 -5.73 5.24
N THR A 86 -4.31 -6.50 4.44
CA THR A 86 -3.86 -7.83 4.01
C THR A 86 -2.56 -7.77 3.21
N VAL A 87 -2.45 -6.84 2.26
CA VAL A 87 -1.22 -6.64 1.46
C VAL A 87 -0.03 -6.28 2.37
N MET A 88 -0.23 -5.40 3.36
CA MET A 88 0.80 -5.05 4.35
C MET A 88 1.26 -6.25 5.19
N GLN A 89 0.33 -7.13 5.60
CA GLN A 89 0.69 -8.34 6.34
C GLN A 89 1.51 -9.30 5.47
N ILE A 90 1.11 -9.51 4.21
CA ILE A 90 1.86 -10.35 3.26
C ILE A 90 3.26 -9.76 3.00
N GLY A 91 3.36 -8.44 2.82
CA GLY A 91 4.64 -7.74 2.70
C GLY A 91 5.54 -7.95 3.91
N SER A 92 5.00 -7.78 5.12
CA SER A 92 5.74 -8.03 6.36
C SER A 92 6.27 -9.46 6.45
N VAL A 93 5.48 -10.45 6.01
CA VAL A 93 5.92 -11.86 5.95
C VAL A 93 7.02 -12.05 4.91
N ALA A 94 6.92 -11.44 3.72
CA ALA A 94 7.97 -11.50 2.70
C ALA A 94 9.30 -10.94 3.23
N TYR A 95 9.25 -9.81 3.94
CA TYR A 95 10.41 -9.24 4.62
C TYR A 95 10.98 -10.19 5.66
N LEU A 96 10.14 -10.78 6.51
CA LEU A 96 10.59 -11.72 7.53
C LEU A 96 11.28 -12.95 6.90
N VAL A 97 10.73 -13.48 5.82
CA VAL A 97 11.34 -14.61 5.08
C VAL A 97 12.71 -14.23 4.56
N GLY A 98 12.86 -13.09 3.87
CA GLY A 98 14.15 -12.64 3.36
C GLY A 98 15.16 -12.23 4.44
N PHE A 99 14.71 -11.98 5.68
CA PHE A 99 15.64 -11.77 6.81
C PHE A 99 16.17 -13.08 7.40
N ILE A 100 15.39 -14.15 7.36
CA ILE A 100 15.68 -15.41 8.06
C ILE A 100 16.38 -16.43 7.15
N VAL A 101 15.99 -16.48 5.88
CA VAL A 101 16.52 -17.40 4.86
C VAL A 101 17.77 -16.80 4.23
#